data_AF-A0A7W3VQT8-F1
#
_entry.id   AF-A0A7W3VQT8-F1
#
_cell.length_a   1.000
_cell.length_b   1.000
_cell.length_c   1.000
_cell.angle_alpha   90.00
_cell.angle_beta   90.00
_cell.angle_gamma   90.00
#
_symmetry.space_group_name_H-M   'P 1'
#
loop_
_entity.id
_entity.type
_entity.pdbx_description
1 polymer ?
#
loop_
_entity_poly.entity_id
_entity_poly.type
_entity_poly.pdbx_seq_one_letter_code
_entity_poly.pdbx_strand_id
1 'polypeptide(L)'
;MSKHYITCSACKTENLNSDYCTNCGEIINVVLKRQMEQQRIQEERIQKELQAEPTKVEKLFRKLRYHPNPLVRVLMIIANTIWMIIAGIAAGIAYLIGMIAA
;
A
#
# COMPACT_ATOMS: atom_id res chain seq x y z
N MET A 1 30.96 2.46 21.50
CA MET A 1 29.51 2.73 21.55
C MET A 1 29.29 4.00 22.34
N SER A 2 28.75 5.05 21.72
CA SER A 2 28.35 6.28 22.42
C SER A 2 27.13 5.98 23.30
N LYS A 3 27.17 6.41 24.56
CA LYS A 3 26.02 6.33 25.48
C LYS A 3 25.11 7.51 25.20
N HIS A 4 23.87 7.26 24.76
CA HIS A 4 22.87 8.29 24.54
C HIS A 4 21.84 8.25 25.67
N TYR A 5 21.85 9.28 26.50
CA TYR A 5 20.89 9.47 27.57
C TYR A 5 19.72 10.28 27.04
N ILE A 6 18.50 9.80 27.29
CA ILE A 6 17.27 10.43 26.84
C ILE A 6 16.32 10.53 28.04
N THR A 7 15.93 11.76 28.36
CA THR A 7 14.98 12.02 29.45
C THR A 7 13.55 11.89 28.93
N CYS A 8 12.73 11.12 29.64
CA CYS A 8 11.32 10.97 29.29
C CYS A 8 10.55 12.28 29.55
N SER A 9 9.82 12.78 28.54
CA SER A 9 9.00 13.99 28.70
C SER A 9 7.80 13.82 29.65
N ALA A 10 7.33 12.58 29.86
CA ALA A 10 6.16 12.31 30.69
C ALA A 10 6.49 12.15 32.17
N CYS A 11 7.50 11.35 32.52
CA CYS A 11 7.85 11.04 33.91
C CYS A 11 9.22 11.58 34.36
N LYS A 12 9.93 12.33 33.50
CA LYS A 12 11.26 12.91 33.75
C LYS A 12 12.36 11.90 34.13
N THR A 13 12.11 10.61 33.94
CA THR A 13 13.09 9.56 34.21
C THR A 13 14.14 9.53 33.09
N GLU A 14 15.41 9.44 33.46
CA GLU A 14 16.52 9.26 32.51
C GLU A 14 16.58 7.82 32.04
N ASN A 15 16.66 7.62 30.73
CA ASN A 15 16.79 6.31 30.13
C ASN A 15 18.03 6.28 29.23
N LEU A 16 18.71 5.14 29.18
CA LEU A 16 19.92 4.95 28.40
C LEU A 16 19.62 4.03 27.22
N ASN A 17 19.78 4.54 25.99
CA ASN A 17 19.62 3.77 24.76
C ASN A 17 18.31 2.93 24.71
N SER A 18 17.19 3.47 25.20
CA SER A 18 15.88 2.79 25.16
C SER A 18 14.91 3.52 24.26
N ASP A 19 14.09 2.75 23.55
CA ASP A 19 13.04 3.30 22.69
C ASP A 19 11.80 3.73 23.48
N TYR A 20 11.56 3.04 24.59
CA TYR A 20 10.47 3.25 25.52
C TYR A 20 11.01 3.61 26.90
N CYS A 21 10.20 4.33 27.67
CA CYS A 21 10.53 4.63 29.05
C CYS A 21 10.43 3.38 29.92
N THR A 22 11.48 3.11 30.68
CA THR A 22 11.52 1.98 31.63
C THR A 22 10.51 2.15 32.77
N ASN A 23 10.12 3.39 33.09
CA ASN A 23 9.22 3.70 34.18
C ASN A 23 7.75 3.76 33.72
N CYS A 24 7.45 4.54 32.68
CA CYS A 24 6.07 4.79 32.26
C CYS A 24 5.66 4.14 30.94
N GLY A 25 6.57 3.48 30.22
CA GLY A 25 6.29 2.83 28.94
C GLY A 25 6.06 3.78 27.75
N GLU A 26 6.16 5.09 27.91
CA GLU A 26 6.00 6.06 26.81
C GLU A 26 7.17 5.97 25.81
N ILE A 27 6.88 6.16 24.52
CA ILE A 27 7.90 6.19 23.47
C ILE A 27 8.75 7.45 23.64
N ILE A 28 10.03 7.27 23.95
CA ILE A 28 10.98 8.38 24.10
C ILE A 28 11.76 8.61 22.80
N ASN A 29 11.97 7.55 22.01
CA ASN A 29 12.67 7.68 20.74
C ASN A 29 11.81 8.42 19.70
N VAL A 30 12.24 9.64 19.36
CA VAL A 30 11.56 10.52 18.41
C VAL A 30 11.51 9.91 17.01
N VAL A 31 12.53 9.16 16.61
CA VAL A 31 12.57 8.47 15.31
C VAL A 31 11.49 7.40 15.27
N LEU A 32 11.44 6.56 16.31
CA LEU A 32 10.44 5.50 16.42
C LEU A 32 9.01 6.08 16.47
N LYS A 33 8.81 7.17 17.23
CA LYS A 33 7.52 7.87 17.29
C LYS A 33 7.06 8.37 15.92
N ARG A 34 7.96 8.96 15.14
CA ARG A 34 7.66 9.40 13.77
C ARG A 34 7.38 8.23 12.83
N GLN A 35 8.10 7.13 12.95
CA GLN A 35 7.87 5.93 12.14
C GLN A 35 6.49 5.33 12.41
N MET A 36 6.10 5.18 13.68
CA MET A 36 4.78 4.66 14.02
C MET A 36 3.65 5.59 13.57
N GLU A 37 3.82 6.91 13.68
CA GLU A 37 2.84 7.85 13.16
C GLU A 37 2.70 7.78 11.63
N GLN A 38 3.81 7.63 10.90
CA GLN A 38 3.78 7.43 9.47
C GLN A 38 3.10 6.11 9.08
N GLN A 39 3.38 5.01 9.80
CA GLN A 39 2.71 3.73 9.59
C GLN A 39 1.20 3.85 9.81
N ARG A 40 0.78 4.46 10.91
CA ARG A 40 -0.64 4.71 11.22
C ARG A 40 -1.34 5.50 10.11
N ILE A 41 -0.71 6.57 9.61
CA ILE A 41 -1.27 7.37 8.52
C ILE A 41 -1.38 6.54 7.22
N GLN A 42 -0.41 5.69 6.92
CA GLN A 42 -0.48 4.81 5.75
C GLN A 42 -1.58 3.76 5.89
N GLU A 43 -1.69 3.13 7.05
CA GLU A 43 -2.75 2.17 7.35
C GLU A 43 -4.12 2.81 7.25
N GLU A 44 -4.32 4.02 7.79
CA GLU A 44 -5.57 4.76 7.66
C GLU A 44 -5.93 5.09 6.20
N ARG A 45 -4.94 5.42 5.36
CA ARG A 45 -5.17 5.65 3.93
C ARG A 45 -5.60 4.36 3.24
N ILE A 46 -4.89 3.26 3.49
CA ILE A 46 -5.22 1.94 2.93
C ILE A 46 -6.62 1.50 3.37
N GLN A 47 -6.95 1.65 4.65
CA GLN A 47 -8.28 1.32 5.18
C GLN A 47 -9.38 2.20 4.58
N LYS A 48 -9.11 3.50 4.38
CA LYS A 48 -10.05 4.40 3.70
C LYS A 48 -10.26 4.01 2.24
N GLU A 49 -9.23 3.57 1.52
CA GLU A 49 -9.35 3.08 0.15
C GLU A 49 -10.09 1.74 0.08
N LEU A 50 -9.85 0.83 1.02
CA LEU A 50 -10.57 -0.45 1.13
C LEU A 50 -12.04 -0.28 1.49
N GLN A 51 -12.36 0.71 2.33
CA GLN A 51 -13.71 1.05 2.77
C GLN A 51 -14.40 2.06 1.84
N ALA A 52 -13.66 2.71 0.94
CA ALA A 52 -14.22 3.57 -0.07
C ALA A 52 -15.22 2.76 -0.89
N GLU A 53 -16.44 3.27 -1.01
CA GLU A 53 -17.45 2.57 -1.77
C GLU A 53 -16.94 2.34 -3.20
N PRO A 54 -16.92 1.08 -3.68
CA PRO A 54 -16.44 0.81 -5.01
C PRO A 54 -17.28 1.63 -5.99
N THR A 55 -16.60 2.30 -6.92
CA THR A 55 -17.24 3.19 -7.89
C THR A 55 -18.29 2.39 -8.68
N LYS A 56 -19.32 3.04 -9.23
CA LYS A 56 -20.41 2.35 -9.97
C LYS A 56 -19.88 1.36 -11.03
N VAL A 57 -18.78 1.73 -11.71
CA VAL A 57 -18.05 0.86 -12.65
C VAL A 57 -17.45 -0.36 -11.97
N GLU A 58 -16.80 -0.18 -10.82
CA GLU A 58 -16.16 -1.26 -10.07
C GLU A 58 -17.19 -2.25 -9.48
N LYS A 59 -18.32 -1.74 -8.98
CA LYS A 59 -19.48 -2.57 -8.58
C LYS A 59 -20.00 -3.40 -9.77
N LEU A 60 -20.09 -2.81 -10.97
CA LEU A 60 -20.50 -3.51 -12.18
C LEU A 60 -19.49 -4.58 -12.62
N PHE A 61 -18.19 -4.25 -12.63
CA PHE A 61 -17.11 -5.19 -12.94
C PHE A 61 -17.07 -6.36 -11.95
N ARG A 62 -17.24 -6.09 -10.65
CA ARG A 62 -17.32 -7.14 -9.63
C ARG A 62 -18.53 -8.03 -9.85
N LYS A 63 -19.69 -7.45 -10.18
CA LYS A 63 -20.91 -8.20 -10.49
C LYS A 63 -20.78 -9.06 -11.76
N LEU A 64 -20.11 -8.57 -12.80
CA LEU A 64 -19.83 -9.34 -14.02
C LEU A 64 -18.83 -10.48 -13.77
N ARG A 65 -17.77 -10.22 -12.98
CA ARG A 65 -16.73 -11.21 -12.68
C ARG A 65 -17.25 -12.37 -11.81
N TYR A 66 -18.18 -12.10 -10.89
CA TYR A 66 -18.79 -13.10 -10.00
C TYR A 66 -20.18 -13.56 -10.48
N HIS A 67 -20.54 -13.31 -11.74
CA HIS A 67 -21.83 -13.74 -12.25
C HIS A 67 -21.92 -15.28 -12.21
N PRO A 68 -23.00 -15.87 -11.69
CA PRO A 68 -23.14 -17.34 -11.55
C PRO A 68 -23.21 -18.08 -12.89
N ASN A 69 -23.28 -17.37 -14.02
CA ASN A 69 -23.39 -17.98 -15.34
C ASN A 69 -21.99 -18.24 -15.93
N PRO A 70 -21.56 -19.51 -16.09
CA PRO A 70 -20.22 -19.85 -16.59
C PRO A 70 -19.96 -19.33 -18.01
N LEU A 71 -20.99 -19.20 -18.86
CA LEU A 71 -20.87 -18.67 -20.22
C LEU A 71 -20.34 -17.22 -20.23
N VAL A 72 -20.88 -16.36 -19.37
CA VAL A 72 -20.48 -14.95 -19.27
C VAL A 72 -19.05 -14.84 -18.76
N ARG A 73 -18.67 -15.70 -17.81
CA ARG A 73 -17.31 -15.77 -17.27
C ARG A 73 -16.30 -16.17 -18.33
N VAL A 74 -16.61 -17.18 -19.15
CA VAL A 74 -15.74 -17.65 -20.24
C VAL A 74 -15.57 -16.57 -21.31
N LEU A 75 -16.65 -15.90 -21.72
CA LEU A 75 -16.58 -14.79 -22.68
C LEU A 75 -15.68 -13.66 -22.18
N MET A 76 -15.80 -13.29 -20.90
CA MET A 76 -14.96 -12.25 -20.30
C MET A 76 -13.48 -12.67 -20.25
N ILE A 77 -13.19 -13.93 -19.94
CA ILE A 77 -11.81 -14.46 -19.97
C ILE A 77 -11.26 -14.37 -21.39
N ILE A 78 -11.98 -14.85 -22.41
CA ILE A 78 -11.53 -14.82 -23.81
C ILE A 78 -11.26 -13.38 -24.26
N ALA A 79 -12.20 -12.46 -24.03
CA ALA A 79 -12.03 -11.06 -24.38
C ALA A 79 -10.82 -10.43 -23.69
N ASN A 80 -10.63 -10.69 -22.40
CA ASN A 80 -9.48 -10.21 -21.65
C ASN A 80 -8.15 -10.80 -22.16
N THR A 81 -8.15 -12.07 -22.56
CA THR A 81 -6.93 -12.74 -23.06
C THR A 81 -6.52 -12.17 -24.42
N ILE A 82 -7.48 -11.95 -25.31
CA ILE A 82 -7.25 -11.30 -26.61
C ILE A 82 -6.72 -9.87 -26.40
N TRP A 83 -7.34 -9.10 -25.51
CA TRP A 83 -6.90 -7.74 -25.20
C TRP A 83 -5.46 -7.71 -24.69
N MET A 84 -5.10 -8.62 -23.76
CA MET A 84 -3.74 -8.73 -23.22
C MET A 84 -2.69 -9.03 -24.30
N ILE A 85 -3.02 -9.89 -25.27
CA ILE A 85 -2.11 -10.20 -26.38
C ILE A 85 -1.89 -8.95 -27.24
N ILE A 86 -2.95 -8.22 -27.58
CA ILE A 86 -2.86 -6.97 -28.36
C ILE A 86 -2.03 -5.93 -27.61
N ALA A 87 -2.31 -5.74 -26.33
CA ALA A 87 -1.58 -4.81 -25.48
C ALA A 87 -0.09 -5.17 -25.37
N GLY A 88 0.24 -6.45 -25.26
CA GLY A 88 1.62 -6.94 -25.23
C GLY A 88 2.37 -6.63 -26.53
N ILE A 89 1.74 -6.86 -27.69
CA ILE A 89 2.34 -6.53 -29.00
C ILE A 89 2.54 -5.02 -29.12
N ALA A 90 1.52 -4.22 -28.77
CA ALA A 90 1.60 -2.76 -28.82
C ALA A 90 2.72 -2.21 -27.90
N ALA A 91 2.85 -2.75 -26.68
CA ALA A 91 3.91 -2.38 -25.76
C ALA A 91 5.30 -2.76 -26.29
N GLY A 92 5.43 -3.93 -26.92
CA GLY A 92 6.68 -4.37 -27.56
C GLY A 92 7.10 -3.43 -28.71
N ILE A 93 6.16 -3.05 -29.57
CA ILE A 93 6.42 -2.09 -30.66
C ILE A 93 6.79 -0.72 -30.08
N ALA A 94 6.04 -0.24 -29.08
CA ALA A 94 6.33 1.04 -28.43
C ALA A 94 7.71 1.06 -27.77
N TYR A 95 8.14 -0.04 -27.16
CA TYR A 95 9.47 -0.17 -26.56
C TYR A 95 10.58 -0.05 -27.62
N LEU A 96 10.43 -0.72 -28.77
CA LEU A 96 11.40 -0.62 -29.86
C LEU A 96 11.48 0.80 -30.43
N ILE A 97 10.34 1.46 -30.62
CA ILE A 97 10.30 2.86 -31.07
C ILE A 97 10.94 3.78 -30.02
N GLY A 98 10.62 3.58 -28.75
CA GLY A 98 11.17 4.36 -27.64
C GLY A 98 12.70 4.25 -27.54
N MET A 99 13.27 3.07 -27.78
CA MET A 99 14.73 2.89 -27.83
C MET A 99 15.40 3.61 -29.01
N ILE A 100 14.70 3.81 -30.12
CA ILE A 100 15.21 4.53 -31.29
C ILE A 100 15.04 6.05 -31.14
N ALA A 101 14.01 6.47 -30.40
CA ALA A 101 13.69 7.88 -30.16
C ALA A 101 14.44 8.51 -28.96
N ALA A 102 15.01 7.68 -28.08
CA ALA A 102 15.85 8.10 -26.95
C ALA A 102 17.31 8.30 -27.38
#